data_AF-A0A957KWK1-F1
#
_entry.id   AF-A0A957KWK1-F1
#
_cell.length_a   1.000
_cell.length_b   1.000
_cell.length_c   1.000
_cell.angle_alpha   90.00
_cell.angle_beta   90.00
_cell.angle_gamma   90.00
#
_symmetry.space_group_name_H-M   'P 1'
#
loop_
_entity.id
_entity.type
_entity.pdbx_description
1 polymer ?
#
loop_
_entity_poly.entity_id
_entity_poly.type
_entity_poly.pdbx_seq_one_letter_code
_entity_poly.pdbx_strand_id
1 'polypeptide(L)'
;YPLKEPFVQLLKGSLHTFLNAFTSPDKTTYPVASTNLQDFYNLVEVYLDAVFHPLITPHHLDQEGWHYELEAPDAPLTYRGVVFNEMKGVYSSPDSILGRAASQGLFPDNAYGLDSGGDPTVIPQLTYEQFVAFHKAYYNPSNAQIFFYGDDDPEQRLRILAEVLD
;
A
#
# COMPACT_ATOMS: atom_id res chain seq x y z
N TYR A 1 -9.42 -13.09 -1.05
CA TYR A 1 -10.31 -12.66 -2.16
C TYR A 1 -9.53 -12.51 -3.49
N PRO A 2 -9.48 -13.52 -4.37
CA PRO A 2 -8.60 -13.54 -5.55
C PRO A 2 -9.14 -12.75 -6.76
N LEU A 3 -9.66 -11.54 -6.53
CA LEU A 3 -10.11 -10.63 -7.58
C LEU A 3 -8.94 -9.77 -8.07
N LYS A 4 -9.02 -9.27 -9.31
CA LYS A 4 -7.98 -8.40 -9.87
C LYS A 4 -7.83 -7.09 -9.09
N GLU A 5 -8.94 -6.46 -8.72
CA GLU A 5 -8.95 -5.14 -8.06
C GLU A 5 -10.02 -5.10 -6.95
N PRO A 6 -9.83 -5.83 -5.84
CA PRO A 6 -10.84 -5.92 -4.77
C PRO A 6 -11.16 -4.55 -4.17
N PHE A 7 -10.15 -3.69 -4.01
CA PHE A 7 -10.30 -2.31 -3.51
C PHE A 7 -11.27 -1.47 -4.37
N VAL A 8 -11.16 -1.55 -5.70
CA VAL A 8 -12.03 -0.82 -6.62
C VAL A 8 -13.46 -1.33 -6.55
N GLN A 9 -13.67 -2.63 -6.30
CA GLN A 9 -15.00 -3.19 -6.11
C GLN A 9 -15.63 -2.68 -4.81
N LEU A 10 -14.85 -2.59 -3.72
CA LEU A 10 -15.34 -2.00 -2.48
C LEU A 10 -15.73 -0.53 -2.66
N LEU A 11 -14.92 0.28 -3.35
CA LEU A 11 -15.25 1.68 -3.64
C LEU A 11 -16.58 1.85 -4.40
N LYS A 12 -16.91 0.91 -5.29
CA LYS A 12 -18.12 0.99 -6.12
C LYS A 12 -19.36 0.42 -5.44
N GLY A 13 -19.19 -0.56 -4.56
CA GLY A 13 -20.29 -1.41 -4.08
C GLY A 13 -20.56 -1.36 -2.57
N SER A 14 -19.70 -0.74 -1.77
CA SER A 14 -19.88 -0.62 -0.32
C SER A 14 -20.59 0.67 0.08
N LEU A 15 -21.01 0.74 1.34
CA LEU A 15 -21.54 1.95 2.00
C LEU A 15 -20.45 2.66 2.83
N HIS A 16 -19.19 2.53 2.42
CA HIS A 16 -18.05 3.12 3.11
C HIS A 16 -18.22 4.63 3.30
N THR A 17 -17.83 5.12 4.47
CA THR A 17 -17.63 6.55 4.73
C THR A 17 -16.18 6.96 4.53
N PHE A 18 -15.25 6.01 4.65
CA PHE A 18 -13.84 6.20 4.36
C PHE A 18 -13.19 4.89 3.93
N LEU A 19 -12.32 4.95 2.93
CA LEU A 19 -11.63 3.79 2.38
C LEU A 19 -10.33 4.27 1.73
N ASN A 20 -9.17 3.93 2.30
CA ASN A 20 -7.88 4.38 1.77
C ASN A 20 -6.70 3.53 2.27
N ALA A 21 -5.50 3.82 1.76
CA ALA A 21 -4.23 3.35 2.28
C ALA A 21 -3.19 4.49 2.22
N PHE A 22 -2.28 4.52 3.20
CA PHE A 22 -1.26 5.56 3.30
C PHE A 22 0.09 4.96 3.67
N THR A 23 1.15 5.41 2.99
CA THR A 23 2.54 5.05 3.30
C THR A 23 3.25 6.26 3.90
N SER A 24 3.65 6.13 5.16
CA SER A 24 4.54 7.06 5.87
C SER A 24 6.00 6.54 5.79
N PRO A 25 7.01 7.31 6.25
CA PRO A 25 8.41 6.90 6.19
C PRO A 25 8.72 5.53 6.81
N ASP A 26 7.99 5.13 7.85
CA ASP A 26 8.28 3.94 8.66
C ASP A 26 7.07 3.04 8.94
N LYS A 27 5.91 3.33 8.32
CA LYS A 27 4.69 2.53 8.49
C LYS A 27 3.72 2.70 7.31
N THR A 28 2.89 1.68 7.10
CA THR A 28 1.74 1.73 6.18
C THR A 28 0.45 1.57 6.97
N THR A 29 -0.58 2.36 6.66
CA THR A 29 -1.87 2.35 7.36
C THR A 29 -3.00 2.13 6.38
N TYR A 30 -3.92 1.21 6.71
CA TYR A 30 -5.04 0.80 5.87
C TYR A 30 -6.39 1.07 6.57
N PRO A 31 -6.83 2.33 6.63
CA PRO A 31 -8.08 2.70 7.29
C PRO A 31 -9.33 2.40 6.45
N VAL A 32 -10.36 1.86 7.12
CA VAL A 32 -11.72 1.74 6.60
C VAL A 32 -12.73 2.26 7.61
N ALA A 33 -13.86 2.78 7.12
CA ALA A 33 -14.99 3.16 7.95
C ALA A 33 -16.30 2.99 7.18
N SER A 34 -17.37 2.63 7.89
CA SER A 34 -18.74 2.60 7.38
C SER A 34 -19.70 2.90 8.53
N THR A 35 -20.83 3.54 8.21
CA THR A 35 -21.94 3.72 9.16
C THR A 35 -22.94 2.56 9.11
N ASN A 36 -22.76 1.62 8.18
CA ASN A 36 -23.53 0.39 8.11
C ASN A 36 -22.71 -0.75 8.71
N LEU A 37 -23.25 -1.40 9.75
CA LEU A 37 -22.48 -2.40 10.51
C LEU A 37 -22.07 -3.62 9.69
N GLN A 38 -22.96 -4.11 8.82
CA GLN A 38 -22.62 -5.26 7.97
C GLN A 38 -21.54 -4.89 6.95
N ASP A 39 -21.68 -3.70 6.34
CA ASP A 39 -20.70 -3.18 5.41
C ASP A 39 -19.34 -2.96 6.08
N PHE A 40 -19.32 -2.44 7.30
CA PHE A 40 -18.10 -2.31 8.10
C PHE A 40 -17.36 -3.64 8.25
N TYR A 41 -18.06 -4.71 8.66
CA TYR A 41 -17.43 -6.03 8.78
C TYR A 41 -16.94 -6.58 7.43
N ASN A 42 -17.73 -6.41 6.36
CA ASN A 42 -17.30 -6.81 5.01
C ASN A 42 -16.00 -6.10 4.59
N LEU A 43 -15.88 -4.79 4.88
CA LEU A 43 -14.68 -4.00 4.58
C LEU A 43 -13.48 -4.48 5.41
N VAL A 44 -13.68 -4.72 6.71
CA VAL A 44 -12.64 -5.22 7.62
C VAL A 44 -12.11 -6.57 7.15
N GLU A 45 -12.98 -7.52 6.82
CA GLU A 45 -12.57 -8.85 6.34
C GLU A 45 -11.72 -8.76 5.06
N VAL A 46 -12.16 -7.98 4.06
CA VAL A 46 -11.41 -7.82 2.81
C VAL A 46 -10.07 -7.12 3.03
N TYR A 47 -10.01 -6.13 3.92
CA TYR A 47 -8.76 -5.43 4.24
C TYR A 47 -7.77 -6.33 4.98
N LEU A 48 -8.24 -7.10 5.95
CA LEU A 48 -7.40 -8.03 6.69
C LEU A 48 -6.81 -9.11 5.75
N ASP A 49 -7.61 -9.68 4.85
CA ASP A 49 -7.13 -10.61 3.82
C ASP A 49 -6.11 -9.95 2.87
N ALA A 50 -6.37 -8.72 2.42
CA ALA A 50 -5.43 -7.99 1.55
C ALA A 50 -4.10 -7.64 2.25
N VAL A 51 -4.12 -7.38 3.56
CA VAL A 51 -2.91 -7.05 4.34
C VAL A 51 -2.09 -8.31 4.62
N PHE A 52 -2.71 -9.37 5.13
CA PHE A 52 -1.99 -10.55 5.62
C PHE A 52 -1.83 -11.67 4.59
N HIS A 53 -2.78 -11.80 3.67
CA HIS A 53 -2.83 -12.88 2.68
C HIS A 53 -2.94 -12.37 1.23
N PRO A 54 -2.15 -11.34 0.82
CA PRO A 54 -2.28 -10.80 -0.52
C PRO A 54 -1.88 -11.81 -1.61
N LEU A 55 -2.63 -11.81 -2.70
CA LEU A 55 -2.18 -12.41 -3.95
C LEU A 55 -1.20 -11.46 -4.63
N ILE A 56 0.09 -11.66 -4.40
CA ILE A 56 1.17 -10.89 -5.04
C ILE A 56 1.77 -11.74 -6.17
N THR A 57 1.71 -11.23 -7.39
CA THR A 57 2.33 -11.85 -8.59
C THR A 57 3.23 -10.84 -9.29
N PRO A 58 4.17 -11.26 -10.17
CA PRO A 58 5.06 -10.33 -10.87
C PRO A 58 4.31 -9.21 -11.60
N HIS A 59 3.19 -9.54 -12.24
CA HIS A 59 2.33 -8.57 -12.92
C HIS A 59 1.83 -7.45 -12.00
N HIS A 60 1.60 -7.71 -10.71
CA HIS A 60 1.19 -6.66 -9.77
C HIS A 60 2.31 -5.64 -9.54
N LEU A 61 3.57 -6.09 -9.46
CA LEU A 61 4.71 -5.18 -9.40
C LEU A 61 4.88 -4.42 -10.72
N ASP A 62 4.72 -5.09 -11.86
CA ASP A 62 4.81 -4.45 -13.17
C ASP A 62 3.79 -3.31 -13.31
N GLN A 63 2.52 -3.60 -13.00
CA GLN A 63 1.43 -2.64 -13.13
C GLN A 63 1.55 -1.49 -12.11
N GLU A 64 1.64 -1.82 -10.81
CA GLU A 64 1.54 -0.83 -9.74
C GLU A 64 2.88 -0.17 -9.43
N GLY A 65 3.99 -0.91 -9.46
CA GLY A 65 5.31 -0.40 -9.16
C GLY A 65 5.97 0.22 -10.37
N TRP A 66 6.59 -0.63 -11.20
CA TRP A 66 7.28 -0.20 -12.42
C TRP A 66 7.51 -1.36 -13.39
N HIS A 67 7.62 -1.05 -14.68
CA HIS A 67 8.06 -1.95 -15.75
C HIS A 67 8.64 -1.17 -16.93
N TYR A 68 9.23 -1.89 -17.88
CA TYR A 68 9.59 -1.36 -19.19
C TYR A 68 8.40 -1.40 -20.15
N GLU A 69 8.06 -0.25 -20.73
CA GLU A 69 7.01 -0.10 -21.75
C GLU A 69 7.64 0.20 -23.11
N LEU A 70 7.12 -0.47 -24.13
CA LEU A 70 7.49 -0.27 -25.54
C LEU A 70 6.23 0.03 -26.35
N GLU A 71 6.05 1.28 -26.77
CA GLU A 71 4.84 1.72 -27.49
C GLU A 71 4.74 1.16 -28.91
N ALA A 72 5.89 0.94 -29.56
CA ALA A 72 6.01 0.32 -30.88
C ALA A 72 7.36 -0.40 -30.99
N PRO A 73 7.52 -1.42 -31.87
CA PRO A 73 8.74 -2.22 -31.96
C PRO A 73 10.05 -1.43 -32.18
N ASP A 74 9.96 -0.25 -32.78
CA ASP A 74 11.07 0.67 -33.09
C ASP A 74 11.14 1.89 -32.14
N ALA A 75 10.19 2.02 -31.20
CA ALA A 75 10.19 3.09 -30.21
C ALA A 75 11.29 2.88 -29.15
N PRO A 76 11.76 3.94 -28.49
CA PRO A 76 12.64 3.79 -27.34
C PRO A 76 11.89 3.10 -26.19
N LEU A 77 12.61 2.27 -25.44
CA LEU A 77 12.10 1.67 -24.20
C LEU A 77 11.93 2.75 -23.13
N THR A 78 10.77 2.75 -22.46
CA THR A 78 10.45 3.74 -21.42
C THR A 78 10.09 3.04 -20.11
N TYR A 79 10.16 3.76 -18.99
CA TYR A 79 9.65 3.27 -17.71
C TYR A 79 8.20 3.71 -17.51
N ARG A 80 7.34 2.77 -17.09
CA ARG A 80 5.97 3.02 -16.66
C ARG A 80 5.65 2.28 -15.37
N GLY A 81 4.53 2.61 -14.74
CA GLY A 81 4.07 2.08 -13.46
C GLY A 81 3.26 3.14 -12.71
N VAL A 82 2.31 2.73 -11.87
CA VAL A 82 1.46 3.68 -11.11
C VAL A 82 2.32 4.50 -10.15
N VAL A 83 3.05 3.83 -9.24
CA VAL A 83 3.92 4.47 -8.24
C VAL A 83 5.07 5.22 -8.92
N PHE A 84 5.69 4.63 -9.96
CA PHE A 84 6.74 5.33 -10.71
C PHE A 84 6.27 6.69 -11.26
N ASN A 85 5.08 6.75 -11.84
CA ASN A 85 4.52 8.00 -12.38
C ASN A 85 4.06 8.96 -11.27
N GLU A 86 3.48 8.44 -10.19
CA GLU A 86 3.11 9.23 -9.01
C GLU A 86 4.34 9.94 -8.44
N MET A 87 5.43 9.20 -8.21
CA MET A 87 6.64 9.76 -7.63
C MET A 87 7.34 10.75 -8.56
N LYS A 88 7.28 10.57 -9.89
CA LYS A 88 7.69 11.63 -10.82
C LYS A 88 6.89 12.92 -10.63
N GLY A 89 5.59 12.81 -10.36
CA GLY A 89 4.74 13.94 -10.00
C GLY A 89 5.18 14.59 -8.68
N VAL A 90 5.42 13.80 -7.63
CA VAL A 90 5.91 14.30 -6.33
C VAL A 90 7.25 15.02 -6.48
N TYR A 91 8.18 14.49 -7.27
CA TYR A 91 9.49 15.08 -7.54
C TYR A 91 9.43 16.34 -8.42
N SER A 92 8.26 16.70 -8.97
CA SER A 92 8.07 17.97 -9.67
C SER A 92 7.73 19.14 -8.72
N SER A 93 7.42 18.85 -7.45
CA SER A 93 7.08 19.83 -6.43
C SER A 93 8.32 20.31 -5.67
N PRO A 94 8.65 21.62 -5.69
CA PRO A 94 9.79 22.15 -4.93
C PRO A 94 9.62 21.98 -3.41
N ASP A 95 8.38 22.08 -2.91
CA ASP A 95 8.08 21.88 -1.49
C ASP A 95 8.35 20.44 -1.05
N SER A 96 7.98 19.46 -1.89
CA SER A 96 8.25 18.05 -1.64
C SER A 96 9.76 17.75 -1.63
N ILE A 97 10.49 18.34 -2.59
CA ILE A 97 11.97 18.23 -2.65
C ILE A 97 12.59 18.81 -1.37
N LEU A 98 12.16 20.01 -0.96
CA LEU A 98 12.68 20.68 0.24
C LEU A 98 12.39 19.86 1.50
N GLY A 99 11.16 19.39 1.67
CA GLY A 99 10.74 18.58 2.81
C GLY A 99 11.56 17.29 2.92
N ARG A 100 11.76 16.60 1.80
CA ARG A 100 12.63 15.41 1.77
C ARG A 100 14.07 15.74 2.11
N ALA A 101 14.67 16.74 1.47
CA ALA A 101 16.06 17.12 1.72
C ALA A 101 16.29 17.49 3.20
N ALA A 102 15.32 18.17 3.83
CA ALA A 102 15.36 18.46 5.25
C ALA A 102 15.31 17.19 6.11
N SER A 103 14.40 16.25 5.83
CA SER A 103 14.34 14.96 6.53
C SER A 103 15.65 14.18 6.41
N GLN A 104 16.20 14.11 5.18
CA GLN A 104 17.44 13.40 4.90
C GLN A 104 18.66 14.03 5.59
N GLY A 105 18.70 15.36 5.68
CA GLY A 105 19.77 16.07 6.41
C GLY A 105 19.68 15.93 7.92
N LEU A 106 18.46 15.82 8.49
CA LEU A 106 18.24 15.70 9.93
C LEU A 106 18.40 14.26 10.44
N PHE A 107 18.02 13.26 9.64
CA PHE A 107 18.00 11.86 10.04
C PHE A 107 18.72 10.93 9.03
N PRO A 108 20.00 11.21 8.70
CA PRO A 108 20.70 10.50 7.61
C PRO A 108 20.93 9.00 7.88
N ASP A 109 21.00 8.60 9.16
CA ASP A 109 21.47 7.28 9.57
C ASP A 109 20.33 6.26 9.82
N ASN A 110 19.09 6.59 9.46
CA ASN A 110 17.94 5.70 9.65
C ASN A 110 16.94 5.81 8.47
N ALA A 111 15.79 5.13 8.58
CA ALA A 111 14.79 5.08 7.52
C ALA A 111 14.28 6.47 7.06
N TYR A 112 14.29 7.48 7.93
CA TYR A 112 13.89 8.86 7.59
C TYR A 112 14.92 9.60 6.72
N GLY A 113 16.11 9.01 6.55
CA GLY A 113 17.13 9.39 5.57
C GLY A 113 16.83 8.88 4.15
N LEU A 114 15.82 8.03 4.00
CA LEU A 114 15.38 7.46 2.73
C LEU A 114 14.06 8.09 2.27
N ASP A 115 13.64 7.78 1.04
CA ASP A 115 12.34 8.16 0.50
C ASP A 115 11.44 6.91 0.45
N SER A 116 10.48 6.83 1.36
CA SER A 116 9.54 5.71 1.43
C SER A 116 8.54 5.67 0.25
N GLY A 117 8.29 6.81 -0.40
CA GLY A 117 7.49 6.85 -1.62
C GLY A 117 8.27 6.31 -2.82
N GLY A 118 9.60 6.48 -2.78
CA GLY A 118 10.53 5.94 -3.76
C GLY A 118 11.07 7.00 -4.72
N ASP A 119 12.39 7.02 -4.88
CA ASP A 119 13.04 7.86 -5.88
C ASP A 119 12.83 7.26 -7.29
N PRO A 120 12.28 8.01 -8.27
CA PRO A 120 12.12 7.52 -9.64
C PRO A 120 13.41 6.99 -10.28
N THR A 121 14.58 7.41 -9.83
CA THR A 121 15.88 6.90 -10.31
C THR A 121 16.28 5.56 -9.68
N VAL A 122 15.66 5.19 -8.55
CA VAL A 122 15.94 3.98 -7.78
C VAL A 122 14.81 2.95 -7.89
N ILE A 123 13.54 3.38 -8.04
CA ILE A 123 12.38 2.50 -8.22
C ILE A 123 12.64 1.37 -9.25
N PRO A 124 13.24 1.65 -10.43
CA PRO A 124 13.56 0.60 -11.42
C PRO A 124 14.58 -0.46 -11.00
N GLN A 125 15.12 -0.38 -9.78
CA GLN A 125 16.03 -1.38 -9.22
C GLN A 125 15.31 -2.39 -8.32
N LEU A 126 14.04 -2.12 -7.96
CA LEU A 126 13.24 -3.01 -7.12
C LEU A 126 12.89 -4.29 -7.90
N THR A 127 13.37 -5.43 -7.42
CA THR A 127 13.00 -6.74 -7.99
C THR A 127 11.74 -7.30 -7.35
N TYR A 128 11.09 -8.22 -8.06
CA TYR A 128 9.93 -8.93 -7.54
C TYR A 128 10.23 -9.70 -6.23
N GLU A 129 11.41 -10.31 -6.15
CA GLU A 129 11.85 -11.05 -4.96
C GLU A 129 12.01 -10.12 -3.76
N GLN A 130 12.59 -8.93 -3.96
CA GLN A 130 12.71 -7.92 -2.91
C GLN A 130 11.34 -7.41 -2.47
N PHE A 131 10.43 -7.16 -3.41
CA PHE A 131 9.06 -6.72 -3.13
C PHE A 131 8.30 -7.74 -2.27
N VAL A 132 8.35 -9.02 -2.64
CA VAL A 132 7.70 -10.10 -1.87
C VAL A 132 8.41 -10.33 -0.53
N ALA A 133 9.74 -10.24 -0.48
CA ALA A 133 10.51 -10.40 0.75
C ALA A 133 10.18 -9.30 1.77
N PHE A 134 9.97 -8.06 1.32
CA PHE A 134 9.55 -6.96 2.18
C PHE A 134 8.20 -7.24 2.84
N HIS A 135 7.20 -7.66 2.07
CA HIS A 135 5.89 -8.04 2.62
C HIS A 135 6.03 -9.13 3.69
N LYS A 136 6.75 -10.21 3.37
CA LYS A 136 6.99 -11.33 4.30
C LYS A 136 7.70 -10.91 5.59
N ALA A 137 8.59 -9.93 5.51
CA ALA A 137 9.35 -9.47 6.68
C ALA A 137 8.52 -8.57 7.61
N TYR A 138 7.65 -7.72 7.06
CA TYR A 138 7.00 -6.65 7.84
C TYR A 138 5.50 -6.84 8.06
N TYR A 139 4.80 -7.61 7.23
CA TYR A 139 3.35 -7.83 7.31
C TYR A 139 3.01 -9.08 8.10
N ASN A 140 3.76 -9.33 9.18
CA ASN A 140 3.41 -10.37 10.16
C ASN A 140 2.49 -9.79 11.24
N PRO A 141 1.48 -10.54 11.74
CA PRO A 141 0.60 -10.12 12.83
C PRO A 141 1.32 -9.53 14.05
N SER A 142 2.49 -10.05 14.43
CA SER A 142 3.26 -9.56 15.58
C SER A 142 3.83 -8.15 15.41
N ASN A 143 3.95 -7.67 14.16
CA ASN A 143 4.38 -6.30 13.83
C ASN A 143 3.19 -5.38 13.50
N ALA A 144 1.96 -5.89 13.52
CA ALA A 144 0.77 -5.13 13.20
C ALA A 144 0.18 -4.44 14.44
N GLN A 145 -0.37 -3.25 14.23
CA GLN A 145 -1.23 -2.59 15.21
C GLN A 145 -2.63 -2.45 14.60
N ILE A 146 -3.61 -3.11 15.23
CA ILE A 146 -4.99 -3.11 14.75
C ILE A 146 -5.81 -2.26 15.70
N PHE A 147 -6.54 -1.30 15.13
CA PHE A 147 -7.33 -0.32 15.87
C PHE A 147 -8.78 -0.34 15.41
N PHE A 148 -9.70 -0.37 16.36
CA PHE A 148 -11.14 -0.33 16.12
C PHE A 148 -11.77 0.83 16.88
N TYR A 149 -12.75 1.48 16.24
CA TYR A 149 -13.58 2.52 16.85
C TYR A 149 -15.01 2.38 16.34
N GLY A 150 -15.98 2.42 17.26
CA GLY A 150 -17.40 2.26 16.98
C GLY A 150 -18.17 1.77 18.21
N ASP A 151 -19.49 1.81 18.15
CA ASP A 151 -20.42 1.40 19.22
C ASP A 151 -20.94 -0.04 19.09
N ASP A 152 -20.52 -0.79 18.06
CA ASP A 152 -20.78 -2.23 17.94
C ASP A 152 -20.00 -3.07 18.96
N ASP A 153 -20.46 -4.32 19.13
CA ASP A 153 -19.90 -5.28 20.08
C ASP A 153 -18.43 -5.62 19.75
N PRO A 154 -17.47 -5.26 20.62
CA PRO A 154 -16.06 -5.55 20.41
C PRO A 154 -15.74 -7.04 20.23
N GLU A 155 -16.53 -7.94 20.82
CA GLU A 155 -16.32 -9.40 20.70
C GLU A 155 -16.52 -9.89 19.26
N GLN A 156 -17.37 -9.25 18.47
CA GLN A 156 -17.49 -9.59 17.04
C GLN A 156 -16.22 -9.21 16.27
N ARG A 157 -15.63 -8.05 16.57
CA ARG A 157 -14.38 -7.60 15.95
C ARG A 157 -13.23 -8.54 16.28
N LEU A 158 -13.14 -8.96 17.55
CA LEU A 158 -12.12 -9.90 18.00
C LEU A 158 -12.27 -11.29 17.34
N ARG A 159 -13.50 -11.75 17.12
CA ARG A 159 -13.75 -13.00 16.37
C ARG A 159 -13.27 -12.92 14.92
N ILE A 160 -13.58 -11.82 14.22
CA ILE A 160 -13.08 -11.61 12.85
C ILE A 160 -11.55 -11.59 12.82
N LEU A 161 -10.91 -10.95 13.81
CA LEU A 161 -9.45 -10.97 13.90
C LEU A 161 -8.89 -12.37 14.13
N ALA A 162 -9.48 -13.14 15.05
CA ALA A 162 -9.01 -14.50 15.34
C ALA A 162 -8.99 -15.38 14.08
N GLU A 163 -10.01 -15.28 13.22
CA GLU A 163 -10.08 -16.04 11.97
C GLU A 163 -8.95 -15.72 10.97
N VAL A 164 -8.33 -14.54 11.06
CA VAL A 164 -7.26 -14.10 10.14
C VAL A 164 -5.87 -14.22 10.77
N LEU A 165 -5.76 -14.07 12.08
CA LEU A 165 -4.46 -13.98 12.78
C LEU A 165 -4.01 -15.29 13.42
N ASP A 166 -4.91 -16.24 13.69
CA ASP A 166 -4.61 -17.57 14.24
C ASP A 166 -4.11 -18.54 13.16
#